data_AF-A0A9D2HV60-F1
#
_entry.id   AF-A0A9D2HV60-F1
#
_cell.length_a   1.000
_cell.length_b   1.000
_cell.length_c   1.000
_cell.angle_alpha   90.00
_cell.angle_beta   90.00
_cell.angle_gamma   90.00
#
_symmetry.space_group_name_H-M   'P 1'
#
loop_
_entity.id
_entity.type
_entity.pdbx_description
1 polymer ?
#
loop_
_entity_poly.entity_id
_entity_poly.type
_entity_poly.pdbx_seq_one_letter_code
_entity_poly.pdbx_strand_id
1 'polypeptide(L)'
;MKKNWLYLFALICSVALFTACSDDDETPAPVNQWVGTYKLADYTASTYTWSETEVANWPSEGALYAEWVCDDNYTEFLGALFRYLGGSILPQTLNSITLQEDGNIVADYVASPNIAMDPSAIMGIFFTGSFPVVDTSSFPTSGFTTSPVNLATWTESNGQLTVKLNVSEIMAAAMGGESSAEMENLINQIMSADAATVKTLIGTLLGADVSSISDATITMLQSWVLNGIPMRIEMATNGHTHIYLDKSAVDSLFTPNAEGTSDIILLWNALVSGGIIPEEASAAGILLQMFNAYWPTTTTFNLGLDLVK
;
A
#
# COMPACT_ATOMS: atom_id res chain seq x y z
N MET A 1 -2.00 -24.62 60.40
CA MET A 1 -1.59 -25.30 59.15
C MET A 1 -0.98 -24.30 58.14
N LYS A 2 -0.04 -23.44 58.56
CA LYS A 2 0.56 -22.38 57.68
C LYS A 2 2.07 -22.56 57.44
N LYS A 3 2.72 -23.59 58.01
CA LYS A 3 4.15 -23.84 57.81
C LYS A 3 4.48 -24.75 56.61
N ASN A 4 3.56 -25.60 56.15
CA ASN A 4 3.82 -26.47 54.99
C ASN A 4 3.67 -25.77 53.63
N TRP A 5 3.04 -24.59 53.57
CA TRP A 5 2.88 -23.86 52.30
C TRP A 5 4.13 -23.05 51.91
N LEU A 6 4.88 -22.56 52.90
CA LEU A 6 6.15 -21.85 52.71
C LEU A 6 7.24 -22.77 52.14
N TYR A 7 7.29 -24.04 52.56
CA TYR A 7 8.25 -25.00 52.00
C TYR A 7 7.88 -25.42 50.57
N LEU A 8 6.59 -25.47 50.23
CA LEU A 8 6.14 -25.73 48.86
C LEU A 8 6.47 -24.56 47.92
N PHE A 9 6.33 -23.32 48.39
CA PHE A 9 6.70 -22.12 47.63
C PHE A 9 8.22 -22.01 47.44
N ALA A 10 9.02 -22.33 48.46
CA ALA A 10 10.48 -22.35 48.36
C ALA A 10 11.02 -23.48 47.45
N LEU A 11 10.32 -24.63 47.38
CA LEU A 11 10.68 -25.72 46.47
C LEU A 11 10.35 -25.38 45.01
N ILE A 12 9.23 -24.70 44.75
CA ILE A 12 8.87 -24.25 43.39
C ILE A 12 9.81 -23.15 42.91
N CYS A 13 10.23 -22.23 43.79
CA CYS A 13 11.22 -21.20 43.45
C CYS A 13 12.63 -21.76 43.20
N SER A 14 12.99 -22.90 43.79
CA SER A 14 14.31 -23.52 43.57
C SER A 14 14.39 -24.41 42.34
N VAL A 15 13.24 -24.82 41.77
CA VAL A 15 13.20 -25.59 40.50
C VAL A 15 13.06 -24.65 39.28
N ALA A 16 12.58 -23.40 39.48
CA ALA A 16 12.53 -22.38 38.43
C ALA A 16 13.85 -21.59 38.24
N LEU A 17 14.85 -21.79 39.11
CA LEU A 17 16.12 -21.04 39.08
C LEU A 17 17.34 -21.87 38.64
N PHE A 18 17.13 -23.10 38.14
CA PHE A 18 18.19 -23.86 37.46
C PHE A 18 17.90 -24.02 35.97
N THR A 19 17.96 -22.89 35.26
CA THR A 19 18.59 -22.80 33.94
C THR A 19 19.61 -21.65 33.98
N ALA A 20 20.56 -21.78 34.90
CA ALA A 20 21.80 -21.01 34.89
C ALA A 20 22.95 -21.97 34.58
N CYS A 21 23.09 -22.30 33.30
CA CYS A 21 24.39 -22.46 32.65
C CYS A 21 24.48 -21.23 31.74
N SER A 22 25.15 -20.15 32.16
CA SER A 22 26.53 -19.88 31.77
C SER A 22 26.75 -20.07 30.26
N ASP A 23 26.24 -19.14 29.48
CA ASP A 23 27.00 -18.58 28.38
C ASP A 23 26.61 -17.10 28.30
N ASP A 24 27.62 -16.24 28.41
CA ASP A 24 27.57 -14.81 28.11
C ASP A 24 27.36 -14.61 26.60
N ASP A 25 26.29 -15.16 26.05
CA ASP A 25 25.77 -14.72 24.77
C ASP A 25 24.73 -13.66 25.09
N GLU A 26 25.08 -12.39 24.85
CA GLU A 26 24.09 -11.37 24.57
C GLU A 26 23.23 -11.89 23.41
N THR A 27 22.16 -12.63 23.71
CA THR A 27 21.13 -12.92 22.72
C THR A 27 20.65 -11.56 22.28
N PRO A 28 20.93 -11.16 21.01
CA PRO A 28 20.46 -9.87 20.53
C PRO A 28 18.94 -9.84 20.76
N ALA A 29 18.40 -8.69 21.14
CA ALA A 29 16.96 -8.52 21.16
C ALA A 29 16.40 -9.12 19.86
N PRO A 30 15.35 -9.95 19.90
CA PRO A 30 14.88 -10.64 18.71
C PRO A 30 14.57 -9.59 17.65
N VAL A 31 15.39 -9.60 16.58
CA VAL A 31 15.23 -8.70 15.45
C VAL A 31 13.81 -8.91 14.94
N ASN A 32 13.04 -7.82 14.81
CA ASN A 32 11.68 -7.90 14.29
C ASN A 32 11.72 -8.70 12.97
N GLN A 33 10.90 -9.75 12.85
CA GLN A 33 10.95 -10.70 11.74
C GLN A 33 10.81 -10.02 10.37
N TRP A 34 10.17 -8.85 10.33
CA TRP A 34 9.94 -8.05 9.13
C TRP A 34 11.15 -7.21 8.71
N VAL A 35 12.18 -7.08 9.55
CA VAL A 35 13.43 -6.40 9.17
C VAL A 35 14.09 -7.14 8.01
N GLY A 36 14.43 -6.42 6.95
CA GLY A 36 15.12 -6.97 5.79
C GLY A 36 14.85 -6.22 4.50
N THR A 37 15.57 -6.61 3.46
CA THR A 37 15.37 -6.13 2.09
C THR A 37 14.47 -7.11 1.35
N TYR A 38 13.49 -6.58 0.64
CA TYR A 38 12.49 -7.31 -0.11
C TYR A 38 12.52 -6.88 -1.57
N LYS A 39 12.53 -7.86 -2.47
CA LYS A 39 12.29 -7.69 -3.90
C LYS A 39 10.81 -7.83 -4.21
N LEU A 40 10.40 -7.30 -5.35
CA LEU A 40 9.07 -7.54 -5.90
C LEU A 40 8.96 -9.01 -6.31
N ALA A 41 7.81 -9.63 -6.07
CA ALA A 41 7.52 -10.96 -6.58
C ALA A 41 7.52 -10.97 -8.13
N ASP A 42 8.04 -12.06 -8.70
CA ASP A 42 8.03 -12.28 -10.13
C ASP A 42 6.58 -12.41 -10.64
N TYR A 43 6.32 -11.89 -11.83
CA TYR A 43 5.02 -12.04 -12.46
C TYR A 43 4.82 -13.50 -12.91
N THR A 44 3.76 -14.13 -12.42
CA THR A 44 3.37 -15.48 -12.85
C THR A 44 1.95 -15.48 -13.40
N ALA A 45 1.74 -16.27 -14.44
CA ALA A 45 0.45 -16.41 -15.08
C ALA A 45 0.24 -17.82 -15.64
N SER A 46 -1.00 -18.29 -15.62
CA SER A 46 -1.37 -19.61 -16.14
C SER A 46 -2.72 -19.56 -16.84
N THR A 47 -3.09 -20.63 -17.54
CA THR A 47 -4.50 -20.78 -17.96
C THR A 47 -5.37 -20.95 -16.71
N TYR A 48 -6.50 -20.24 -16.66
CA TYR A 48 -7.45 -20.29 -15.55
C TYR A 48 -8.88 -20.38 -16.07
N THR A 49 -9.78 -21.05 -15.34
CA THR A 49 -11.20 -21.14 -15.69
C THR A 49 -11.97 -20.07 -14.93
N TRP A 50 -12.26 -18.95 -15.59
CA TRP A 50 -13.08 -17.88 -15.05
C TRP A 50 -14.50 -17.94 -15.64
N SER A 51 -15.51 -18.05 -14.79
CA SER A 51 -16.92 -18.10 -15.21
C SER A 51 -17.22 -19.11 -16.34
N GLU A 52 -16.72 -20.34 -16.20
CA GLU A 52 -16.85 -21.45 -17.19
C GLU A 52 -16.06 -21.25 -18.49
N THR A 53 -15.26 -20.18 -18.61
CA THR A 53 -14.42 -19.91 -19.78
C THR A 53 -12.95 -20.07 -19.44
N GLU A 54 -12.18 -20.74 -20.30
CA GLU A 54 -10.72 -20.76 -20.17
C GLU A 54 -10.13 -19.42 -20.62
N VAL A 55 -9.41 -18.77 -19.71
CA VAL A 55 -8.69 -17.53 -19.93
C VAL A 55 -7.20 -17.81 -19.92
N ALA A 56 -6.51 -17.44 -21.01
CA ALA A 56 -5.07 -17.58 -21.12
C ALA A 56 -4.33 -16.47 -20.34
N ASN A 57 -3.15 -16.82 -19.83
CA ASN A 57 -2.24 -15.93 -19.10
C ASN A 57 -2.92 -15.21 -17.91
N TRP A 58 -3.82 -15.88 -17.21
CA TRP A 58 -4.43 -15.32 -16.00
C TRP A 58 -3.35 -14.99 -14.95
N PRO A 59 -3.21 -13.71 -14.54
CA PRO A 59 -2.26 -13.27 -13.53
C PRO A 59 -2.52 -13.94 -12.17
N SER A 60 -1.58 -14.78 -11.72
CA SER A 60 -1.64 -15.43 -10.41
C SER A 60 -0.85 -14.67 -9.34
N GLU A 61 0.37 -14.25 -9.67
CA GLU A 61 1.27 -13.52 -8.76
C GLU A 61 1.99 -12.41 -9.54
N GLY A 62 2.57 -11.48 -8.80
CA GLY A 62 3.38 -10.40 -9.35
C GLY A 62 3.49 -9.25 -8.36
N ALA A 63 4.35 -8.27 -8.68
CA ALA A 63 4.70 -7.15 -7.80
C ALA A 63 3.55 -6.46 -7.04
N LEU A 64 2.34 -6.42 -7.61
CA LEU A 64 1.15 -5.89 -6.94
C LEU A 64 0.27 -7.04 -6.45
N TYR A 65 0.14 -7.14 -5.13
CA TYR A 65 -0.85 -7.99 -4.49
C TYR A 65 -2.24 -7.39 -4.65
N ALA A 66 -3.19 -8.16 -5.17
CA ALA A 66 -4.57 -7.73 -5.34
C ALA A 66 -5.56 -8.88 -5.13
N GLU A 67 -6.45 -8.71 -4.16
CA GLU A 67 -7.59 -9.58 -3.89
C GLU A 67 -8.86 -8.74 -3.85
N TRP A 68 -9.87 -9.14 -4.60
CA TRP A 68 -11.17 -8.48 -4.59
C TRP A 68 -12.26 -9.55 -4.72
N VAL A 69 -13.06 -9.67 -3.67
CA VAL A 69 -14.15 -10.65 -3.57
C VAL A 69 -15.46 -9.93 -3.30
N CYS A 70 -16.46 -10.21 -4.13
CA CYS A 70 -17.86 -9.91 -3.89
C CYS A 70 -18.73 -11.07 -4.41
N ASP A 71 -20.06 -10.92 -4.35
CA ASP A 71 -21.02 -11.92 -4.88
C ASP A 71 -21.03 -12.03 -6.43
N ASP A 72 -20.12 -11.34 -7.11
CA ASP A 72 -19.93 -11.35 -8.57
C ASP A 72 -18.45 -11.66 -8.89
N ASN A 73 -18.23 -12.68 -9.72
CA ASN A 73 -16.88 -13.13 -10.09
C ASN A 73 -16.12 -12.15 -11.00
N TYR A 74 -16.76 -11.07 -11.47
CA TYR A 74 -16.08 -10.01 -12.21
C TYR A 74 -15.02 -9.30 -11.36
N THR A 75 -15.20 -9.23 -10.05
CA THR A 75 -14.16 -8.68 -9.14
C THR A 75 -12.88 -9.51 -9.12
N GLU A 76 -12.98 -10.82 -9.37
CA GLU A 76 -11.82 -11.70 -9.55
C GLU A 76 -11.01 -11.31 -10.80
N PHE A 77 -11.70 -11.02 -11.91
CA PHE A 77 -11.09 -10.49 -13.13
C PHE A 77 -10.44 -9.12 -12.90
N LEU A 78 -11.05 -8.24 -12.10
CA LEU A 78 -10.45 -6.96 -11.73
C LEU A 78 -9.20 -7.14 -10.85
N GLY A 79 -9.20 -8.10 -9.93
CA GLY A 79 -8.03 -8.46 -9.14
C GLY A 79 -6.88 -8.99 -10.02
N ALA A 80 -7.20 -9.81 -11.03
CA ALA A 80 -6.24 -10.24 -12.04
C ALA A 80 -5.73 -9.06 -12.88
N LEU A 81 -6.60 -8.14 -13.30
CA LEU A 81 -6.20 -6.92 -13.99
C LEU A 81 -5.21 -6.09 -13.17
N PHE A 82 -5.46 -5.89 -11.88
CA PHE A 82 -4.52 -5.18 -11.01
C PHE A 82 -3.17 -5.88 -10.91
N ARG A 83 -3.16 -7.21 -10.76
CA ARG A 83 -1.91 -8.01 -10.80
C ARG A 83 -1.16 -7.85 -12.13
N TYR A 84 -1.85 -7.85 -13.27
CA TYR A 84 -1.25 -7.60 -14.58
C TYR A 84 -0.66 -6.19 -14.69
N LEU A 85 -1.42 -5.16 -14.31
CA LEU A 85 -0.95 -3.76 -14.35
C LEU A 85 0.27 -3.57 -13.44
N GLY A 86 0.18 -4.07 -12.21
CA GLY A 86 1.26 -3.99 -11.23
C GLY A 86 2.50 -4.75 -11.64
N GLY A 87 2.34 -5.98 -12.14
CA GLY A 87 3.43 -6.80 -12.67
C GLY A 87 4.09 -6.19 -13.91
N SER A 88 3.35 -5.43 -14.71
CA SER A 88 3.88 -4.74 -15.89
C SER A 88 4.61 -3.45 -15.55
N ILE A 89 4.13 -2.69 -14.56
CA ILE A 89 4.59 -1.31 -14.29
C ILE A 89 5.58 -1.24 -13.12
N LEU A 90 5.27 -1.86 -11.96
CA LEU A 90 6.06 -1.67 -10.74
C LEU A 90 7.53 -2.10 -10.88
N PRO A 91 7.87 -3.22 -11.55
CA PRO A 91 9.27 -3.59 -11.74
C PRO A 91 10.07 -2.60 -12.59
N GLN A 92 9.42 -1.73 -13.37
CA GLN A 92 10.08 -0.68 -14.15
C GLN A 92 10.53 0.50 -13.28
N THR A 93 9.98 0.64 -12.06
CA THR A 93 10.22 1.77 -11.17
C THR A 93 10.91 1.37 -9.88
N LEU A 94 10.52 0.26 -9.29
CA LEU A 94 10.92 -0.18 -7.96
C LEU A 94 11.66 -1.52 -8.04
N ASN A 95 12.83 -1.58 -7.41
CA ASN A 95 13.66 -2.79 -7.37
C ASN A 95 13.59 -3.49 -6.01
N SER A 96 13.69 -2.74 -4.93
CA SER A 96 13.56 -3.28 -3.57
C SER A 96 13.00 -2.27 -2.61
N ILE A 97 12.37 -2.76 -1.55
CA ILE A 97 12.13 -2.01 -0.32
C ILE A 97 12.94 -2.65 0.82
N THR A 98 13.41 -1.86 1.77
CA THR A 98 14.09 -2.35 2.97
C THR A 98 13.40 -1.78 4.19
N LEU A 99 12.91 -2.68 5.04
CA LEU A 99 12.45 -2.37 6.39
C LEU A 99 13.65 -2.47 7.33
N GLN A 100 14.18 -1.32 7.74
CA GLN A 100 15.38 -1.24 8.58
C GLN A 100 15.03 -1.46 10.06
N GLU A 101 16.01 -1.94 10.84
CA GLU A 101 15.87 -2.22 12.27
C GLU A 101 15.57 -0.97 13.11
N ASP A 102 16.05 0.20 12.68
CA ASP A 102 15.80 1.49 13.31
C ASP A 102 14.41 2.07 12.99
N GLY A 103 13.58 1.34 12.24
CA GLY A 103 12.24 1.74 11.83
C GLY A 103 12.19 2.55 10.55
N ASN A 104 13.31 2.77 9.83
CA ASN A 104 13.27 3.42 8.52
C ASN A 104 12.78 2.48 7.41
N ILE A 105 12.13 3.06 6.40
CA ILE A 105 11.89 2.42 5.11
C ILE A 105 12.78 3.10 4.07
N VAL A 106 13.58 2.33 3.35
CA VAL A 106 14.28 2.81 2.15
C VAL A 106 13.93 1.95 0.94
N ALA A 107 14.06 2.51 -0.26
CA ALA A 107 13.81 1.80 -1.49
C ALA A 107 14.98 1.98 -2.47
N ASP A 108 15.28 0.93 -3.23
CA ASP A 108 16.08 1.05 -4.45
C ASP A 108 15.13 1.18 -5.63
N TYR A 109 15.29 2.23 -6.43
CA TYR A 109 14.34 2.60 -7.47
C TYR A 109 15.06 3.21 -8.68
N VAL A 110 14.37 3.31 -9.81
CA VAL A 110 14.84 4.02 -10.99
C VAL A 110 14.45 5.50 -10.87
N ALA A 111 15.43 6.40 -10.83
CA ALA A 111 15.19 7.83 -10.61
C ALA A 111 14.40 8.52 -11.74
N SER A 112 14.46 7.99 -12.97
CA SER A 112 13.73 8.51 -14.13
C SER A 112 13.30 7.34 -15.02
N PRO A 113 12.27 6.58 -14.60
CA PRO A 113 11.84 5.39 -15.31
C PRO A 113 11.17 5.79 -16.63
N ASN A 114 11.36 4.98 -17.66
CA ASN A 114 10.61 5.09 -18.91
C ASN A 114 9.56 3.98 -18.95
N ILE A 115 8.34 4.29 -18.49
CA ILE A 115 7.27 3.30 -18.38
C ILE A 115 6.84 2.84 -19.77
N ALA A 116 7.23 1.62 -20.12
CA ALA A 116 6.81 0.93 -21.32
C ALA A 116 5.54 0.12 -21.00
N MET A 117 4.39 0.73 -21.22
CA MET A 117 3.10 0.03 -21.24
C MET A 117 2.25 0.55 -22.38
N ASP A 118 1.76 -0.33 -23.24
CA ASP A 118 0.81 0.02 -24.30
C ASP A 118 -0.60 0.16 -23.70
N PRO A 119 -1.22 1.36 -23.70
CA PRO A 119 -2.59 1.53 -23.21
C PRO A 119 -3.62 0.68 -23.98
N SER A 120 -3.33 0.32 -25.24
CA SER A 120 -4.20 -0.53 -26.05
C SER A 120 -4.32 -1.95 -25.46
N ALA A 121 -3.34 -2.40 -24.68
CA ALA A 121 -3.36 -3.69 -24.01
C ALA A 121 -4.54 -3.79 -23.03
N ILE A 122 -4.86 -2.71 -22.31
CA ILE A 122 -6.00 -2.67 -21.37
C ILE A 122 -7.31 -2.84 -22.12
N MET A 123 -7.48 -2.11 -23.24
CA MET A 123 -8.67 -2.24 -24.08
C MET A 123 -8.78 -3.65 -24.68
N GLY A 124 -7.65 -4.24 -25.09
CA GLY A 124 -7.57 -5.62 -25.56
C GLY A 124 -8.00 -6.64 -24.51
N ILE A 125 -7.61 -6.44 -23.25
CA ILE A 125 -8.03 -7.28 -22.11
C ILE A 125 -9.55 -7.24 -21.95
N PHE A 126 -10.17 -6.05 -21.94
CA PHE A 126 -11.64 -5.95 -21.83
C PHE A 126 -12.39 -6.49 -23.05
N PHE A 127 -11.82 -6.37 -24.26
CA PHE A 127 -12.45 -6.86 -25.47
C PHE A 127 -12.36 -8.38 -25.63
N THR A 128 -11.22 -8.97 -25.26
CA THR A 128 -10.95 -10.40 -25.46
C THR A 128 -11.21 -11.25 -24.22
N GLY A 129 -11.26 -10.63 -23.03
CA GLY A 129 -11.30 -11.34 -21.75
C GLY A 129 -10.01 -12.09 -21.42
N SER A 130 -8.90 -11.84 -22.12
CA SER A 130 -7.62 -12.52 -21.95
C SER A 130 -6.48 -11.56 -21.70
N PHE A 131 -5.45 -12.03 -20.99
CA PHE A 131 -4.30 -11.22 -20.64
C PHE A 131 -3.13 -11.44 -21.62
N PRO A 132 -2.43 -10.37 -22.02
CA PRO A 132 -1.19 -10.52 -22.78
C PRO A 132 -0.05 -10.96 -21.84
N VAL A 133 1.03 -11.44 -22.44
CA VAL A 133 2.27 -11.74 -21.71
C VAL A 133 2.95 -10.44 -21.31
N VAL A 134 3.42 -10.35 -20.07
CA VAL A 134 4.20 -9.21 -19.58
C VAL A 134 5.59 -9.20 -20.22
N ASP A 135 5.98 -8.06 -20.78
CA ASP A 135 7.32 -7.86 -21.35
C ASP A 135 8.33 -7.48 -20.27
N THR A 136 8.98 -8.49 -19.69
CA THR A 136 10.01 -8.33 -18.67
C THR A 136 11.33 -7.78 -19.21
N SER A 137 11.51 -7.71 -20.54
CA SER A 137 12.74 -7.15 -21.13
C SER A 137 12.89 -5.65 -20.92
N SER A 138 11.77 -4.97 -20.65
CA SER A 138 11.72 -3.56 -20.26
C SER A 138 12.20 -3.30 -18.83
N PHE A 139 12.37 -4.35 -18.01
CA PHE A 139 12.68 -4.17 -16.60
C PHE A 139 14.16 -3.81 -16.40
N PRO A 140 14.45 -2.75 -15.63
CA PRO A 140 15.81 -2.36 -15.27
C PRO A 140 16.49 -3.49 -14.50
N THR A 141 17.74 -3.78 -14.84
CA THR A 141 18.59 -4.74 -14.11
C THR A 141 19.76 -4.06 -13.39
N SER A 142 19.92 -2.74 -13.58
CA SER A 142 20.96 -1.90 -12.97
C SER A 142 20.56 -0.43 -13.03
N GLY A 143 21.37 0.47 -12.48
CA GLY A 143 21.11 1.91 -12.50
C GLY A 143 20.13 2.38 -11.43
N PHE A 144 19.96 1.60 -10.36
CA PHE A 144 19.10 1.95 -9.24
C PHE A 144 19.76 3.01 -8.34
N THR A 145 18.91 3.86 -7.78
CA THR A 145 19.24 4.83 -6.74
C THR A 145 18.54 4.41 -5.46
N THR A 146 19.21 4.55 -4.33
CA THR A 146 18.62 4.32 -3.00
C THR A 146 18.00 5.60 -2.47
N SER A 147 16.79 5.52 -1.92
CA SER A 147 16.12 6.65 -1.29
C SER A 147 16.83 7.07 0.01
N PRO A 148 16.81 8.36 0.37
CA PRO A 148 17.25 8.80 1.69
C PRO A 148 16.48 8.10 2.81
N VAL A 149 17.14 7.93 3.96
CA VAL A 149 16.48 7.57 5.23
C VAL A 149 15.59 8.73 5.72
N ASN A 150 14.76 8.46 6.72
CA ASN A 150 13.85 9.42 7.38
C ASN A 150 12.71 9.96 6.52
N LEU A 151 12.55 9.54 5.26
CA LEU A 151 11.40 9.92 4.43
C LEU A 151 10.13 9.14 4.82
N ALA A 152 10.30 7.87 5.20
CA ALA A 152 9.23 7.02 5.68
C ALA A 152 9.74 6.11 6.79
N THR A 153 8.88 5.85 7.76
CA THR A 153 9.15 4.97 8.89
C THR A 153 8.06 3.90 9.01
N TRP A 154 8.39 2.80 9.67
CA TRP A 154 7.47 1.71 9.93
C TRP A 154 7.50 1.28 11.39
N THR A 155 6.35 0.85 11.87
CA THR A 155 6.21 0.08 13.11
C THR A 155 5.22 -1.05 12.86
N GLU A 156 5.37 -2.17 13.54
CA GLU A 156 4.46 -3.30 13.40
C GLU A 156 3.93 -3.77 14.77
N SER A 157 2.64 -4.07 14.81
CA SER A 157 1.99 -4.70 15.96
C SER A 157 0.83 -5.57 15.50
N ASN A 158 0.85 -6.87 15.84
CA ASN A 158 -0.21 -7.83 15.53
C ASN A 158 -0.60 -7.88 14.03
N GLY A 159 0.40 -7.88 13.16
CA GLY A 159 0.31 -7.87 11.71
C GLY A 159 -0.16 -6.54 11.12
N GLN A 160 -0.38 -5.50 11.94
CA GLN A 160 -0.65 -4.15 11.45
C GLN A 160 0.68 -3.42 11.29
N LEU A 161 1.03 -3.11 10.05
CA LEU A 161 2.19 -2.31 9.69
C LEU A 161 1.75 -0.85 9.53
N THR A 162 2.16 0.01 10.45
CA THR A 162 1.93 1.45 10.32
C THR A 162 3.08 2.07 9.54
N VAL A 163 2.79 2.61 8.36
CA VAL A 163 3.77 3.35 7.54
C VAL A 163 3.56 4.84 7.73
N LYS A 164 4.52 5.54 8.33
CA LYS A 164 4.43 6.98 8.57
C LYS A 164 5.37 7.76 7.67
N LEU A 165 4.80 8.65 6.87
CA LEU A 165 5.54 9.57 6.02
C LEU A 165 6.06 10.76 6.83
N ASN A 166 7.29 11.15 6.59
CA ASN A 166 7.85 12.38 7.12
C ASN A 166 7.64 13.50 6.10
N VAL A 167 6.46 14.12 6.14
CA VAL A 167 6.06 15.14 5.16
C VAL A 167 7.07 16.29 5.10
N SER A 168 7.61 16.71 6.24
CA SER A 168 8.62 17.77 6.32
C SER A 168 9.90 17.41 5.58
N GLU A 169 10.46 16.22 5.82
CA GLU A 169 11.68 15.77 5.13
C GLU A 169 11.43 15.49 3.64
N ILE A 170 10.27 14.95 3.28
CA ILE A 170 9.88 14.72 1.89
C ILE A 170 9.87 16.04 1.11
N MET A 171 9.28 17.09 1.69
CA MET A 171 9.28 18.41 1.06
C MET A 171 10.68 19.00 0.96
N ALA A 172 11.46 18.92 2.04
CA ALA A 172 12.83 19.40 2.02
C ALA A 172 13.63 18.71 0.91
N ALA A 173 13.47 17.41 0.74
CA ALA A 173 14.09 16.65 -0.35
C ALA A 173 13.59 17.10 -1.73
N ALA A 174 12.27 17.28 -1.90
CA ALA A 174 11.66 17.70 -3.17
C ALA A 174 12.07 19.13 -3.58
N MET A 175 12.30 20.01 -2.61
CA MET A 175 12.73 21.39 -2.81
C MET A 175 14.25 21.57 -2.86
N GLY A 176 15.03 20.48 -2.88
CA GLY A 176 16.50 20.56 -2.91
C GLY A 176 17.14 21.12 -1.63
N GLY A 177 16.45 21.00 -0.49
CA GLY A 177 16.90 21.49 0.82
C GLY A 177 16.44 22.92 1.15
N GLU A 178 15.67 23.56 0.28
CA GLU A 178 15.07 24.88 0.56
C GLU A 178 13.77 24.71 1.36
N SER A 179 13.70 25.28 2.57
CA SER A 179 12.46 25.35 3.35
C SER A 179 11.57 26.47 2.81
N SER A 180 10.31 26.14 2.46
CA SER A 180 9.26 27.14 2.34
C SER A 180 8.43 27.16 3.62
N ALA A 181 8.70 28.14 4.49
CA ALA A 181 7.93 28.37 5.71
C ALA A 181 6.41 28.48 5.43
N GLU A 182 6.03 28.95 4.24
CA GLU A 182 4.63 29.02 3.79
C GLU A 182 3.99 27.63 3.65
N MET A 183 4.72 26.64 3.13
CA MET A 183 4.19 25.30 2.92
C MET A 183 4.19 24.48 4.22
N GLU A 184 5.20 24.68 5.08
CA GLU A 184 5.19 24.13 6.44
C GLU A 184 3.98 24.64 7.24
N ASN A 185 3.67 25.93 7.14
CA ASN A 185 2.49 26.53 7.77
C ASN A 185 1.18 25.95 7.21
N LEU A 186 1.07 25.81 5.88
CA LEU A 186 -0.09 25.22 5.24
C LEU A 186 -0.32 23.77 5.70
N ILE A 187 0.74 22.98 5.81
CA ILE A 187 0.64 21.60 6.30
C ILE A 187 0.19 21.59 7.75
N ASN A 188 0.81 22.36 8.63
CA ASN A 188 0.39 22.43 10.03
C ASN A 188 -1.09 22.84 10.17
N GLN A 189 -1.56 23.72 9.28
CA GLN A 189 -2.98 24.08 9.21
C GLN A 189 -3.85 22.90 8.76
N ILE A 190 -3.48 22.19 7.68
CA ILE A 190 -4.19 20.98 7.22
C ILE A 190 -4.22 19.90 8.31
N MET A 191 -3.15 19.75 9.08
CA MET A 191 -3.01 18.72 10.11
C MET A 191 -3.84 18.98 11.37
N SER A 192 -4.25 20.23 11.62
CA SER A 192 -4.97 20.63 12.84
C SER A 192 -6.40 21.11 12.59
N ALA A 193 -6.78 21.30 11.32
CA ALA A 193 -8.08 21.83 10.93
C ALA A 193 -9.16 20.75 10.80
N ASP A 194 -10.42 21.18 10.91
CA ASP A 194 -11.57 20.36 10.58
C ASP A 194 -11.65 20.05 9.07
N ALA A 195 -12.44 19.04 8.71
CA ALA A 195 -12.57 18.58 7.34
C ALA A 195 -13.05 19.67 6.36
N ALA A 196 -13.96 20.55 6.77
CA ALA A 196 -14.46 21.62 5.89
C ALA A 196 -13.37 22.65 5.56
N THR A 197 -12.58 23.01 6.57
CA THR A 197 -11.41 23.89 6.41
C THR A 197 -10.36 23.24 5.51
N VAL A 198 -10.07 21.95 5.70
CA VAL A 198 -9.13 21.21 4.85
C VAL A 198 -9.60 21.12 3.40
N LYS A 199 -10.87 20.85 3.15
CA LYS A 199 -11.44 20.91 1.78
C LYS A 199 -11.24 22.28 1.15
N THR A 200 -11.46 23.35 1.91
CA THR A 200 -11.26 24.72 1.39
C THR A 200 -9.81 24.97 1.00
N LEU A 201 -8.86 24.55 1.85
CA LEU A 201 -7.42 24.68 1.59
C LEU A 201 -7.00 23.86 0.36
N ILE A 202 -7.41 22.59 0.28
CA ILE A 202 -7.10 21.69 -0.84
C ILE A 202 -7.73 22.21 -2.13
N GLY A 203 -9.00 22.62 -2.10
CA GLY A 203 -9.69 23.17 -3.27
C GLY A 203 -9.03 24.44 -3.79
N THR A 204 -8.55 25.32 -2.88
CA THR A 204 -7.79 26.52 -3.25
C THR A 204 -6.44 26.15 -3.88
N LEU A 205 -5.73 25.18 -3.29
CA LEU A 205 -4.42 24.73 -3.78
C LEU A 205 -4.52 24.08 -5.17
N LEU A 206 -5.54 23.23 -5.37
CA LEU A 206 -5.77 22.54 -6.63
C LEU A 206 -6.47 23.43 -7.67
N GLY A 207 -7.13 24.50 -7.28
CA GLY A 207 -8.03 25.24 -8.17
C GLY A 207 -9.22 24.39 -8.64
N ALA A 208 -9.67 23.44 -7.81
CA ALA A 208 -10.69 22.45 -8.14
C ALA A 208 -11.76 22.34 -7.04
N ASP A 209 -12.98 21.93 -7.41
CA ASP A 209 -14.03 21.66 -6.44
C ASP A 209 -13.83 20.31 -5.75
N VAL A 210 -13.69 20.35 -4.42
CA VAL A 210 -13.58 19.18 -3.54
C VAL A 210 -14.67 19.16 -2.47
N SER A 211 -15.67 20.06 -2.57
CA SER A 211 -16.70 20.24 -1.55
C SER A 211 -17.57 18.99 -1.35
N SER A 212 -17.71 18.19 -2.40
CA SER A 212 -18.55 16.98 -2.44
C SER A 212 -17.85 15.73 -1.90
N ILE A 213 -16.54 15.76 -1.68
CA ILE A 213 -15.81 14.68 -0.99
C ILE A 213 -16.34 14.60 0.45
N SER A 214 -16.56 13.42 1.01
CA SER A 214 -17.07 13.31 2.39
C SER A 214 -16.08 13.80 3.45
N ASP A 215 -16.59 14.29 4.59
CA ASP A 215 -15.74 14.62 5.75
C ASP A 215 -15.02 13.39 6.31
N ALA A 216 -15.63 12.21 6.17
CA ALA A 216 -15.04 10.94 6.60
C ALA A 216 -13.76 10.63 5.82
N THR A 217 -13.77 10.78 4.48
CA THR A 217 -12.58 10.60 3.65
C THR A 217 -11.48 11.60 3.98
N ILE A 218 -11.83 12.88 4.18
CA ILE A 218 -10.84 13.90 4.56
C ILE A 218 -10.22 13.56 5.93
N THR A 219 -11.05 13.17 6.90
CA THR A 219 -10.58 12.77 8.23
C THR A 219 -9.69 11.52 8.16
N MET A 220 -10.07 10.54 7.35
CA MET A 220 -9.27 9.33 7.10
C MET A 220 -7.89 9.67 6.55
N LEU A 221 -7.82 10.47 5.48
CA LEU A 221 -6.54 10.88 4.87
C LEU A 221 -5.70 11.74 5.82
N GLN A 222 -6.30 12.69 6.54
CA GLN A 222 -5.61 13.45 7.59
C GLN A 222 -5.04 12.52 8.67
N SER A 223 -5.80 11.52 9.10
CA SER A 223 -5.36 10.56 10.11
C SER A 223 -4.16 9.74 9.65
N TRP A 224 -4.07 9.41 8.36
CA TRP A 224 -2.91 8.72 7.79
C TRP A 224 -1.65 9.58 7.84
N VAL A 225 -1.78 10.88 7.60
CA VAL A 225 -0.64 11.80 7.72
C VAL A 225 -0.21 11.95 9.20
N LEU A 226 -1.16 12.00 10.15
CA LEU A 226 -0.87 12.17 11.57
C LEU A 226 -0.26 10.91 12.20
N ASN A 227 -0.93 9.78 11.96
CA ASN A 227 -0.74 8.54 12.71
C ASN A 227 -0.05 7.46 11.90
N GLY A 228 0.10 7.65 10.59
CA GLY A 228 0.61 6.66 9.65
C GLY A 228 -0.51 5.88 8.95
N ILE A 229 -0.18 5.36 7.78
CA ILE A 229 -1.06 4.53 6.94
C ILE A 229 -1.17 3.14 7.59
N PRO A 230 -2.39 2.65 7.88
CA PRO A 230 -2.59 1.39 8.58
C PRO A 230 -2.57 0.21 7.59
N MET A 231 -1.39 -0.18 7.15
CA MET A 231 -1.21 -1.36 6.29
C MET A 231 -1.32 -2.66 7.11
N ARG A 232 -1.58 -3.75 6.42
CA ARG A 232 -1.40 -5.12 6.88
C ARG A 232 -0.04 -5.63 6.42
N ILE A 233 0.59 -6.50 7.21
CA ILE A 233 1.75 -7.29 6.80
C ILE A 233 1.55 -8.75 7.22
N GLU A 234 1.82 -9.67 6.31
CA GLU A 234 1.73 -11.11 6.57
C GLU A 234 2.70 -11.91 5.70
N MET A 235 3.01 -13.12 6.15
CA MET A 235 3.72 -14.13 5.37
C MET A 235 2.66 -15.04 4.73
N ALA A 236 2.56 -15.00 3.41
CA ALA A 236 1.66 -15.85 2.66
C ALA A 236 2.13 -17.31 2.65
N THR A 237 1.23 -18.22 2.27
CA THR A 237 1.50 -19.66 2.27
C THR A 237 2.53 -20.10 1.23
N ASN A 238 2.72 -19.31 0.17
CA ASN A 238 3.77 -19.47 -0.83
C ASN A 238 5.15 -18.98 -0.35
N GLY A 239 5.24 -18.40 0.86
CA GLY A 239 6.46 -17.85 1.43
C GLY A 239 6.74 -16.39 1.04
N HIS A 240 5.83 -15.75 0.30
CA HIS A 240 5.92 -14.32 0.02
C HIS A 240 5.49 -13.50 1.24
N THR A 241 5.91 -12.23 1.27
CA THR A 241 5.44 -11.23 2.22
C THR A 241 4.47 -10.30 1.52
N HIS A 242 3.24 -10.19 2.03
CA HIS A 242 2.28 -9.21 1.52
C HIS A 242 2.26 -7.98 2.44
N ILE A 243 2.32 -6.78 1.85
CA ILE A 243 2.08 -5.52 2.56
C ILE A 243 0.96 -4.76 1.85
N TYR A 244 -0.20 -4.59 2.49
CA TYR A 244 -1.40 -4.13 1.77
C TYR A 244 -2.38 -3.30 2.60
N LEU A 245 -3.23 -2.51 1.92
CA LEU A 245 -4.42 -1.92 2.51
C LEU A 245 -5.58 -2.89 2.33
N ASP A 246 -6.32 -3.14 3.42
CA ASP A 246 -7.56 -3.90 3.38
C ASP A 246 -8.79 -3.00 3.12
N LYS A 247 -9.95 -3.62 2.90
CA LYS A 247 -11.23 -2.94 2.67
C LYS A 247 -11.51 -1.86 3.72
N SER A 248 -11.28 -2.16 5.00
CA SER A 248 -11.62 -1.27 6.11
C SER A 248 -10.80 0.00 6.09
N ALA A 249 -9.53 -0.10 5.67
CA ALA A 249 -8.64 1.05 5.58
C ALA A 249 -9.10 2.06 4.52
N VAL A 250 -9.79 1.63 3.47
CA VAL A 250 -10.17 2.48 2.32
C VAL A 250 -11.69 2.65 2.12
N ASP A 251 -12.50 2.15 3.04
CA ASP A 251 -13.95 2.02 2.83
C ASP A 251 -14.65 3.36 2.59
N SER A 252 -14.26 4.42 3.32
CA SER A 252 -14.81 5.76 3.13
C SER A 252 -14.52 6.34 1.74
N LEU A 253 -13.38 5.97 1.16
CA LEU A 253 -12.92 6.47 -0.14
C LEU A 253 -13.68 5.82 -1.31
N PHE A 254 -14.07 4.55 -1.18
CA PHE A 254 -14.70 3.78 -2.25
C PHE A 254 -16.22 3.60 -2.11
N THR A 255 -16.79 3.88 -0.93
CA THR A 255 -18.24 3.78 -0.73
C THR A 255 -18.96 4.88 -1.53
N PRO A 256 -19.91 4.51 -2.41
CA PRO A 256 -20.70 5.50 -3.15
C PRO A 256 -21.60 6.32 -2.22
N ASN A 257 -21.72 7.62 -2.51
CA ASN A 257 -22.68 8.51 -1.86
C ASN A 257 -24.13 8.25 -2.37
N ALA A 258 -25.08 9.07 -1.91
CA ALA A 258 -26.50 8.94 -2.30
C ALA A 258 -26.73 9.12 -3.81
N GLU A 259 -25.85 9.85 -4.48
CA GLU A 259 -25.82 10.08 -5.92
C GLU A 259 -25.09 8.95 -6.69
N GLY A 260 -24.62 7.91 -6.00
CA GLY A 260 -23.94 6.76 -6.59
C GLY A 260 -22.49 7.04 -7.00
N THR A 261 -21.86 8.09 -6.44
CA THR A 261 -20.46 8.45 -6.72
C THR A 261 -19.59 8.26 -5.49
N SER A 262 -18.51 7.50 -5.59
CA SER A 262 -17.52 7.37 -4.53
C SER A 262 -16.56 8.56 -4.47
N ASP A 263 -16.00 8.79 -3.28
CA ASP A 263 -15.05 9.88 -3.05
C ASP A 263 -13.77 9.73 -3.88
N ILE A 264 -13.34 8.51 -4.23
CA ILE A 264 -12.16 8.30 -5.09
C ILE A 264 -12.36 8.90 -6.49
N ILE A 265 -13.58 8.86 -7.03
CA ILE A 265 -13.89 9.45 -8.34
C ILE A 265 -13.89 10.97 -8.23
N LEU A 266 -14.46 11.51 -7.16
CA LEU A 266 -14.46 12.96 -6.91
C LEU A 266 -13.02 13.48 -6.75
N LEU A 267 -12.20 12.76 -5.97
CA LEU A 267 -10.78 13.08 -5.78
C LEU A 267 -10.01 12.99 -7.10
N TRP A 268 -10.19 11.92 -7.88
CA TRP A 268 -9.57 11.77 -9.19
C TRP A 268 -9.90 12.96 -10.12
N ASN A 269 -11.18 13.33 -10.20
CA ASN A 269 -11.61 14.44 -11.04
C ASN A 269 -11.05 15.79 -10.57
N ALA A 270 -10.95 16.00 -9.26
CA ALA A 270 -10.33 17.21 -8.70
C ALA A 270 -8.82 17.27 -9.03
N LEU A 271 -8.12 16.13 -8.94
CA LEU A 271 -6.69 16.02 -9.28
C LEU A 271 -6.44 16.23 -10.78
N VAL A 272 -7.31 15.72 -11.66
CA VAL A 272 -7.27 16.01 -13.11
C VAL A 272 -7.51 17.50 -13.36
N SER A 273 -8.55 18.06 -12.74
CA SER A 273 -8.91 19.48 -12.91
C SER A 273 -7.82 20.42 -12.42
N GLY A 274 -7.14 20.05 -11.33
CA GLY A 274 -6.00 20.79 -10.79
C GLY A 274 -4.67 20.52 -11.50
N GLY A 275 -4.66 19.72 -12.58
CA GLY A 275 -3.46 19.42 -13.37
C GLY A 275 -2.43 18.54 -12.66
N ILE A 276 -2.80 17.88 -11.56
CA ILE A 276 -1.93 16.93 -10.86
C ILE A 276 -1.86 15.60 -11.63
N ILE A 277 -3.00 15.13 -12.13
CA ILE A 277 -3.05 14.00 -13.06
C ILE A 277 -2.95 14.57 -14.48
N PRO A 278 -1.95 14.15 -15.27
CA PRO A 278 -1.83 14.56 -16.67
C PRO A 278 -3.06 14.17 -17.50
N GLU A 279 -3.38 14.96 -18.52
CA GLU A 279 -4.57 14.75 -19.37
C GLU A 279 -4.55 13.36 -20.03
N GLU A 280 -3.38 12.90 -20.46
CA GLU A 280 -3.15 11.58 -21.05
C GLU A 280 -3.44 10.42 -20.10
N ALA A 281 -3.35 10.64 -18.79
CA ALA A 281 -3.63 9.64 -17.75
C ALA A 281 -5.08 9.69 -17.27
N SER A 282 -5.82 10.78 -17.54
CA SER A 282 -7.17 11.02 -17.01
C SER A 282 -8.17 9.90 -17.32
N ALA A 283 -8.03 9.24 -18.47
CA ALA A 283 -8.87 8.13 -18.91
C ALA A 283 -8.80 6.91 -17.98
N ALA A 284 -7.71 6.74 -17.22
CA ALA A 284 -7.59 5.67 -16.23
C ALA A 284 -8.67 5.75 -15.14
N GLY A 285 -9.25 6.94 -14.91
CA GLY A 285 -10.39 7.14 -14.02
C GLY A 285 -11.62 6.30 -14.37
N ILE A 286 -11.73 5.77 -15.60
CA ILE A 286 -12.80 4.84 -15.96
C ILE A 286 -12.79 3.57 -15.11
N LEU A 287 -11.60 3.10 -14.70
CA LEU A 287 -11.47 1.91 -13.83
C LEU A 287 -12.06 2.17 -12.44
N LEU A 288 -12.07 3.44 -11.99
CA LEU A 288 -12.66 3.81 -10.70
C LEU A 288 -14.19 3.62 -10.68
N GLN A 289 -14.85 3.66 -11.85
CA GLN A 289 -16.28 3.38 -11.96
C GLN A 289 -16.63 1.94 -11.57
N MET A 290 -15.69 0.99 -11.74
CA MET A 290 -15.90 -0.40 -11.33
C MET A 290 -16.04 -0.50 -9.80
N PHE A 291 -15.33 0.34 -9.04
CA PHE A 291 -15.51 0.37 -7.60
C PHE A 291 -16.93 0.78 -7.23
N ASN A 292 -17.54 1.78 -7.87
CA ASN A 292 -18.93 2.15 -7.56
C ASN A 292 -19.91 0.98 -7.74
N ALA A 293 -19.71 0.18 -8.79
CA ALA A 293 -20.59 -0.93 -9.11
C ALA A 293 -20.48 -2.09 -8.10
N TYR A 294 -19.26 -2.41 -7.68
CA TYR A 294 -19.00 -3.63 -6.91
C TYR A 294 -18.72 -3.39 -5.42
N TRP A 295 -18.26 -2.19 -5.01
CA TRP A 295 -17.92 -1.89 -3.62
C TRP A 295 -19.03 -2.17 -2.60
N PRO A 296 -20.32 -1.88 -2.89
CA PRO A 296 -21.42 -2.15 -1.95
C PRO A 296 -21.59 -3.63 -1.57
N THR A 297 -21.15 -4.56 -2.44
CA THR A 297 -21.23 -6.01 -2.21
C THR A 297 -19.86 -6.64 -1.95
N THR A 298 -18.78 -5.85 -1.96
CA THR A 298 -17.43 -6.32 -1.65
C THR A 298 -17.34 -6.82 -0.21
N THR A 299 -16.91 -8.07 -0.05
CA THR A 299 -16.65 -8.68 1.26
C THR A 299 -15.16 -8.63 1.61
N THR A 300 -14.29 -8.77 0.61
CA THR A 300 -12.83 -8.69 0.76
C THR A 300 -12.24 -7.79 -0.30
N PHE A 301 -11.36 -6.89 0.10
CA PHE A 301 -10.52 -6.12 -0.80
C PHE A 301 -9.16 -5.94 -0.15
N ASN A 302 -8.11 -6.36 -0.83
CA ASN A 302 -6.73 -6.19 -0.41
C ASN A 302 -5.92 -5.69 -1.61
N LEU A 303 -5.18 -4.60 -1.43
CA LEU A 303 -4.34 -4.02 -2.48
C LEU A 303 -3.00 -3.58 -1.89
N GLY A 304 -1.90 -4.04 -2.45
CA GLY A 304 -0.58 -3.78 -1.91
C GLY A 304 0.56 -4.39 -2.71
N LEU A 305 1.67 -4.64 -2.03
CA LEU A 305 2.87 -5.24 -2.60
C LEU A 305 2.92 -6.74 -2.29
N ASP A 306 3.33 -7.51 -3.29
CA ASP A 306 3.76 -8.90 -3.14
C ASP A 306 5.30 -8.96 -3.21
N LEU A 307 5.92 -9.51 -2.17
CA LEU A 307 7.34 -9.33 -1.89
C LEU A 307 8.05 -10.64 -1.56
N VAL A 308 9.31 -10.72 -1.97
CA VAL A 308 10.20 -11.86 -1.70
C VAL A 308 11.44 -11.36 -0.96
N LYS A 309 11.81 -12.03 0.13
CA LYS A 309 12.95 -11.67 0.99
C LYS A 309 14.23 -12.36 0.54
#